data_AF-A0A453E6S1-F1
#
_entry.id   AF-A0A453E6S1-F1
#
_cell.length_a   1.000
_cell.length_b   1.000
_cell.length_c   1.000
_cell.angle_alpha   90.00
_cell.angle_beta   90.00
_cell.angle_gamma   90.00
#
_symmetry.space_group_name_H-M   'P 1'
#
loop_
_entity.id
_entity.type
_entity.pdbx_description
1 polymer ?
#
loop_
_entity_poly.entity_id
_entity_poly.type
_entity_poly.pdbx_seq_one_letter_code
_entity_poly.pdbx_strand_id
1 'polypeptide(L)'
;SGGISKGPGFPGENGTVTGRACPKGLYGTFCKECPLGTYKNVTGSSKSLCFPCPSAELPRRAVYTSVRGGAAETPCPYICVSDRYRMPHCYTALEELIYTFGGPWLFGLLLSGLLILLALVLSVARMKFAGTDELPGPAPTQQGSQIDHSFPFLESLNEV
;
A
#
# COMPACT_ATOMS: atom_id res chain seq x y z
N SER A 1 53.41 -30.38 18.49
CA SER A 1 54.75 -29.79 18.44
C SER A 1 55.06 -29.36 17.02
N GLY A 2 55.09 -28.06 16.73
CA GLY A 2 55.47 -27.50 15.44
C GLY A 2 56.58 -26.47 15.65
N GLY A 3 57.67 -26.57 14.89
CA GLY A 3 58.88 -25.77 15.07
C GLY A 3 58.75 -24.33 14.58
N ILE A 4 59.57 -23.45 15.15
CA ILE A 4 59.65 -22.02 14.81
C ILE A 4 60.49 -21.84 13.53
N SER A 5 59.88 -21.37 12.45
CA SER A 5 60.56 -21.00 11.21
C SER A 5 61.01 -19.53 11.25
N LYS A 6 62.32 -19.28 11.16
CA LYS A 6 62.92 -17.95 10.97
C LYS A 6 62.94 -17.60 9.47
N GLY A 7 61.93 -16.87 9.00
CA GLY A 7 61.96 -16.26 7.67
C GLY A 7 60.69 -15.44 7.39
N PRO A 8 60.75 -14.37 6.57
CA PRO A 8 59.55 -13.74 6.05
C PRO A 8 58.87 -14.75 5.13
N GLY A 9 57.76 -15.34 5.59
CA GLY A 9 57.00 -16.30 4.80
C GLY A 9 56.50 -15.65 3.50
N PHE A 10 56.67 -16.36 2.38
CA PHE A 10 56.10 -15.93 1.11
C PHE A 10 54.57 -16.07 1.17
N PRO A 11 53.80 -15.13 0.58
CA PRO A 11 52.38 -15.32 0.44
C PRO A 11 52.13 -16.59 -0.37
N GLY A 12 51.27 -17.48 0.14
CA GLY A 12 50.86 -18.67 -0.60
C GLY A 12 50.19 -18.30 -1.92
N GLU A 13 50.34 -19.13 -2.94
CA GLU A 13 49.72 -18.92 -4.25
C GLU A 13 48.19 -19.00 -4.16
N ASN A 14 47.52 -18.38 -5.15
CA ASN A 14 46.06 -18.45 -5.27
C ASN A 14 45.63 -19.90 -5.51
N GLY A 15 44.94 -20.49 -4.54
CA GLY A 15 44.33 -21.82 -4.69
C GLY A 15 43.25 -21.82 -5.78
N THR A 16 43.18 -22.89 -6.57
CA THR A 16 42.13 -23.11 -7.57
C THR A 16 40.97 -23.91 -6.97
N VAL A 17 39.75 -23.38 -7.08
CA VAL A 17 38.53 -24.10 -6.67
C VAL A 17 38.13 -25.04 -7.81
N THR A 18 38.39 -26.34 -7.67
CA THR A 18 38.07 -27.40 -8.65
C THR A 18 36.60 -27.87 -8.56
N GLY A 19 35.67 -26.95 -8.29
CA GLY A 19 34.24 -27.25 -8.19
C GLY A 19 33.53 -27.21 -9.54
N ARG A 20 32.45 -27.99 -9.70
CA ARG A 20 31.53 -27.81 -10.85
C ARG A 20 30.92 -26.41 -10.82
N ALA A 21 30.75 -25.83 -12.00
CA ALA A 21 30.10 -24.54 -12.14
C ALA A 21 28.63 -24.61 -11.72
N CYS A 22 28.16 -23.65 -10.91
CA CYS A 22 26.77 -23.62 -10.49
C CYS A 22 25.83 -23.21 -11.63
N PRO A 23 24.60 -23.77 -11.66
CA PRO A 23 23.59 -23.35 -12.62
C PRO A 23 23.11 -21.92 -12.36
N LYS A 24 22.25 -21.43 -13.25
CA LYS A 24 21.60 -20.11 -13.15
C LYS A 24 20.95 -19.93 -11.77
N GLY A 25 20.97 -18.70 -11.24
CA GLY A 25 20.41 -18.36 -9.93
C GLY A 25 21.25 -18.74 -8.70
N LEU A 26 22.34 -19.52 -8.86
CA LEU A 26 23.12 -20.09 -7.74
C LEU A 26 24.61 -19.73 -7.83
N TYR A 27 25.32 -19.63 -6.71
CA TYR A 27 26.75 -19.28 -6.68
C TYR A 27 27.52 -19.97 -5.54
N GLY A 28 28.86 -19.83 -5.55
CA GLY A 28 29.76 -20.40 -4.56
C GLY A 28 30.08 -21.88 -4.82
N THR A 29 30.84 -22.49 -3.92
CA THR A 29 31.25 -23.90 -4.02
C THR A 29 30.08 -24.87 -3.83
N PHE A 30 29.10 -24.50 -2.99
CA PHE A 30 27.93 -25.31 -2.67
C PHE A 30 26.66 -24.91 -3.44
N CYS A 31 26.79 -24.06 -4.46
CA CYS A 31 25.66 -23.55 -5.25
C CYS A 31 24.50 -23.09 -4.37
N LYS A 32 24.76 -22.08 -3.54
CA LYS A 32 23.72 -21.42 -2.75
C LYS A 32 23.01 -20.36 -3.59
N GLU A 33 21.78 -20.04 -3.24
CA GLU A 33 20.97 -19.06 -3.96
C GLU A 33 21.63 -17.68 -3.96
N CYS A 34 21.55 -16.97 -5.08
CA CYS A 34 21.96 -15.58 -5.18
C CYS A 34 21.21 -14.71 -4.14
N PRO A 35 21.83 -13.63 -3.62
CA PRO A 35 21.19 -12.75 -2.65
C PRO A 35 19.83 -12.20 -3.13
N LEU A 36 18.94 -11.87 -2.19
CA LEU A 36 17.66 -11.24 -2.51
C LEU A 36 17.85 -9.96 -3.32
N GLY A 37 16.97 -9.74 -4.31
CA GLY A 37 17.09 -8.62 -5.24
C GLY A 37 18.24 -8.76 -6.24
N THR A 38 18.75 -9.97 -6.46
CA THR A 38 19.70 -10.27 -7.54
C THR A 38 19.25 -11.46 -8.38
N TYR A 39 19.67 -11.49 -9.63
CA TYR A 39 19.45 -12.60 -10.56
C TYR A 39 20.77 -13.02 -11.22
N LYS A 40 20.79 -14.23 -11.76
CA LYS A 40 21.96 -14.77 -12.47
C LYS A 40 21.54 -15.66 -13.63
N ASN A 41 21.82 -15.19 -14.85
CA ASN A 41 21.43 -15.88 -16.09
C ASN A 41 22.57 -16.71 -16.72
N VAL A 42 23.73 -16.80 -16.06
CA VAL A 42 24.91 -17.52 -16.59
C VAL A 42 25.34 -18.63 -15.65
N THR A 43 25.94 -19.69 -16.18
CA THR A 43 26.56 -20.75 -15.39
C THR A 43 27.90 -20.26 -14.83
N GLY A 44 28.23 -20.62 -13.59
CA GLY A 44 29.50 -20.26 -12.96
C GLY A 44 29.42 -20.31 -11.43
N SER A 45 30.53 -20.20 -10.71
CA SER A 45 30.51 -20.28 -9.23
C SER A 45 30.87 -18.96 -8.54
N SER A 46 31.24 -17.92 -9.30
CA SER A 46 31.54 -16.60 -8.71
C SER A 46 30.28 -15.89 -8.22
N LYS A 47 30.39 -15.19 -7.08
CA LYS A 47 29.35 -14.31 -6.53
C LYS A 47 29.12 -13.07 -7.40
N SER A 48 30.15 -12.61 -8.11
CA SER A 48 30.04 -11.45 -9.01
C SER A 48 29.10 -11.67 -10.20
N LEU A 49 28.66 -12.91 -10.43
CA LEU A 49 27.70 -13.26 -11.46
C LEU A 49 26.23 -13.04 -11.02
N CYS A 50 25.99 -12.67 -9.76
CA CYS A 50 24.67 -12.26 -9.28
C CYS A 50 24.51 -10.75 -9.51
N PHE A 51 23.67 -10.37 -10.48
CA PHE A 51 23.42 -8.98 -10.86
C PHE A 51 22.20 -8.42 -10.15
N PRO A 52 22.17 -7.13 -9.78
CA PRO A 52 21.01 -6.53 -9.13
C PRO A 52 19.79 -6.51 -10.06
N CYS A 53 18.61 -6.77 -9.50
CA CYS A 53 17.34 -6.70 -10.21
C CYS A 53 16.96 -5.24 -10.51
N PRO A 54 16.31 -4.95 -11.65
CA PRO A 54 15.82 -3.62 -11.96
C PRO A 54 14.77 -3.17 -10.94
N SER A 55 14.97 -2.00 -10.33
CA SER A 55 14.02 -1.44 -9.35
C SER A 55 12.73 -0.92 -9.98
N ALA A 56 12.75 -0.61 -11.28
CA ALA A 56 11.57 -0.14 -12.03
C ALA A 56 10.47 -1.20 -12.14
N GLU A 57 10.82 -2.48 -12.00
CA GLU A 57 9.89 -3.60 -12.11
C GLU A 57 9.22 -3.94 -10.77
N LEU A 58 9.68 -3.37 -9.65
CA LEU A 58 9.17 -3.68 -8.32
C LEU A 58 8.06 -2.68 -7.91
N PRO A 59 6.82 -3.15 -7.66
CA PRO A 59 5.76 -2.28 -7.13
C PRO A 59 6.13 -1.65 -5.78
N ARG A 60 5.64 -0.44 -5.50
CA ARG A 60 5.94 0.31 -4.26
C ARG A 60 5.64 -0.44 -2.96
N ARG A 61 4.68 -1.37 -2.98
CA ARG A 61 4.26 -2.18 -1.82
C ARG A 61 4.65 -3.67 -1.98
N ALA A 62 5.73 -3.93 -2.73
CA ALA A 62 6.30 -5.26 -2.92
C ALA A 62 7.72 -5.35 -2.36
N VAL A 63 8.12 -6.57 -1.99
CA VAL A 63 9.46 -6.91 -1.54
C VAL A 63 9.96 -8.12 -2.30
N TYR A 64 11.25 -8.14 -2.67
CA TYR A 64 11.84 -9.31 -3.31
C TYR A 64 11.80 -10.51 -2.37
N THR A 65 11.45 -11.67 -2.93
CA THR A 65 11.38 -12.93 -2.20
C THR A 65 12.39 -13.93 -2.76
N SER A 66 12.86 -14.86 -1.94
CA SER A 66 13.68 -15.98 -2.40
C SER A 66 12.76 -17.05 -3.00
N VAL A 67 13.15 -17.59 -4.14
CA VAL A 67 12.53 -18.78 -4.72
C VAL A 67 13.55 -19.90 -4.74
N ARG A 68 13.05 -21.15 -4.64
CA ARG A 68 13.90 -22.34 -4.68
C ARG A 68 14.75 -22.34 -5.95
N GLY A 69 16.07 -22.32 -5.79
CA GLY A 69 17.02 -22.28 -6.89
C GLY A 69 17.46 -20.88 -7.33
N GLY A 70 16.98 -19.82 -6.66
CA GLY A 70 17.32 -18.43 -6.96
C GLY A 70 16.69 -17.90 -8.26
N ALA A 71 16.85 -16.60 -8.50
CA ALA A 71 16.33 -15.95 -9.70
C ALA A 71 17.30 -16.16 -10.88
N ALA A 72 16.85 -16.88 -11.91
CA ALA A 72 17.63 -17.10 -13.13
C ALA A 72 17.52 -15.93 -14.11
N GLU A 73 16.35 -15.28 -14.17
CA GLU A 73 16.00 -14.27 -15.18
C GLU A 73 15.15 -13.16 -14.54
N THR A 74 14.97 -12.05 -15.26
CA THR A 74 14.09 -10.94 -14.90
C THR A 74 12.71 -11.12 -15.56
N PRO A 75 11.60 -10.76 -14.89
CA PRO A 75 11.51 -10.04 -13.62
C PRO A 75 11.84 -10.94 -12.42
N CYS A 76 12.50 -10.35 -11.43
CA CYS A 76 12.86 -11.07 -10.21
C CYS A 76 11.63 -11.37 -9.35
N PRO A 77 11.59 -12.50 -8.64
CA PRO A 77 10.45 -12.88 -7.83
C PRO A 77 10.23 -11.91 -6.67
N TYR A 78 8.98 -11.47 -6.50
CA TYR A 78 8.56 -10.57 -5.44
C TYR A 78 7.23 -11.03 -4.85
N ILE A 79 6.95 -10.56 -3.63
CA ILE A 79 5.66 -10.70 -2.96
C ILE A 79 5.21 -9.34 -2.47
N CYS A 80 3.90 -9.17 -2.28
CA CYS A 80 3.39 -8.00 -1.60
C CYS A 80 3.78 -8.05 -0.12
N VAL A 81 3.99 -6.88 0.50
CA VAL A 81 4.39 -6.76 1.93
C VAL A 81 3.37 -7.43 2.88
N SER A 82 2.11 -7.58 2.44
CA SER A 82 1.04 -8.20 3.22
C SER A 82 0.02 -8.87 2.30
N ASP A 83 -0.64 -9.92 2.78
CA ASP A 83 -1.75 -10.62 2.10
C ASP A 83 -2.96 -9.73 1.81
N ARG A 84 -3.03 -8.53 2.42
CA ARG A 84 -4.08 -7.53 2.14
C ARG A 84 -3.96 -6.92 0.74
N TYR A 85 -2.78 -7.01 0.14
CA TYR A 85 -2.50 -6.47 -1.19
C TYR A 85 -2.56 -7.59 -2.23
N ARG A 86 -3.14 -7.29 -3.39
CA ARG A 86 -3.25 -8.25 -4.50
C ARG A 86 -2.12 -8.08 -5.51
N MET A 87 -1.49 -9.20 -5.85
CA MET A 87 -0.57 -9.34 -6.99
C MET A 87 -1.33 -9.02 -8.30
N PRO A 88 -0.71 -8.38 -9.31
CA PRO A 88 0.72 -8.06 -9.45
C PRO A 88 1.16 -6.69 -8.96
N HIS A 89 0.26 -5.71 -8.84
CA HIS A 89 0.66 -4.33 -8.50
C HIS A 89 0.68 -4.05 -6.99
N CYS A 90 0.28 -5.03 -6.17
CA CYS A 90 0.14 -4.90 -4.73
C CYS A 90 -0.81 -3.76 -4.33
N TYR A 91 -1.91 -3.64 -5.08
CA TYR A 91 -3.01 -2.72 -4.76
C TYR A 91 -3.95 -3.34 -3.74
N THR A 92 -4.62 -2.45 -3.02
CA THR A 92 -5.77 -2.82 -2.17
C THR A 92 -6.99 -3.13 -3.03
N ALA A 93 -7.96 -3.88 -2.48
CA ALA A 93 -9.20 -4.18 -3.19
C ALA A 93 -9.99 -2.91 -3.61
N LEU A 94 -9.89 -1.84 -2.82
CA LEU A 94 -10.49 -0.54 -3.12
C LEU A 94 -9.74 0.20 -4.24
N GLU A 95 -8.41 0.19 -4.24
CA GLU A 95 -7.62 0.78 -5.33
C GLU A 95 -7.91 0.09 -6.67
N GLU A 96 -7.98 -1.24 -6.71
CA GLU A 96 -8.41 -1.99 -7.90
C GLU A 96 -9.81 -1.55 -8.36
N LEU A 97 -10.77 -1.40 -7.45
CA LEU A 97 -12.10 -0.90 -7.78
C LEU A 97 -12.01 0.52 -8.40
N ILE A 98 -11.28 1.43 -7.77
CA ILE A 98 -11.11 2.79 -8.27
C ILE A 98 -10.51 2.79 -9.67
N TYR A 99 -9.44 2.03 -9.91
CA TYR A 99 -8.78 2.00 -11.21
C TYR A 99 -9.60 1.26 -12.27
N THR A 100 -10.39 0.24 -11.92
CA THR A 100 -11.33 -0.41 -12.85
C THR A 100 -12.46 0.52 -13.30
N PHE A 101 -12.92 1.42 -12.41
CA PHE A 101 -13.86 2.50 -12.77
C PHE A 101 -13.20 3.68 -13.51
N GLY A 102 -11.95 3.52 -13.96
CA GLY A 102 -11.21 4.52 -14.73
C GLY A 102 -10.55 5.61 -13.87
N GLY A 103 -10.33 5.31 -12.60
CA GLY A 103 -9.47 6.07 -11.70
C GLY A 103 -10.20 6.87 -10.62
N PRO A 104 -9.45 7.54 -9.73
CA PRO A 104 -10.00 8.23 -8.56
C PRO A 104 -11.03 9.30 -8.93
N TRP A 105 -10.84 9.95 -10.08
CA TRP A 105 -11.73 11.01 -10.57
C TRP A 105 -13.10 10.49 -10.97
N LEU A 106 -13.17 9.48 -11.85
CA LEU A 106 -14.44 8.93 -12.30
C LEU A 106 -15.21 8.28 -11.15
N PHE A 107 -14.51 7.52 -10.30
CA PHE A 107 -15.11 6.95 -9.10
C PHE A 107 -15.65 8.03 -8.16
N GLY A 108 -14.89 9.11 -7.95
CA GLY A 108 -15.33 10.25 -7.15
C GLY A 108 -16.58 10.95 -7.72
N LEU A 109 -16.61 11.19 -9.03
CA LEU A 109 -17.76 11.78 -9.70
C LEU A 109 -18.99 10.88 -9.60
N LEU A 110 -18.84 9.57 -9.84
CA LEU A 110 -19.93 8.60 -9.70
C LEU A 110 -20.49 8.58 -8.26
N LEU A 111 -19.63 8.53 -7.26
CA LEU A 111 -20.03 8.58 -5.85
C LEU A 111 -20.74 9.89 -5.51
N SER A 112 -20.23 11.03 -5.98
CA SER A 112 -20.88 12.33 -5.74
C SER A 112 -22.27 12.39 -6.36
N GLY A 113 -22.44 11.88 -7.59
CA GLY A 113 -23.74 11.81 -8.25
C GLY A 113 -24.72 10.94 -7.49
N LEU A 114 -24.27 9.77 -7.01
CA LEU A 114 -25.07 8.88 -6.19
C LEU A 114 -25.51 9.54 -4.88
N LEU A 115 -24.60 10.24 -4.19
CA LEU A 115 -24.91 10.93 -2.94
C LEU A 115 -25.90 12.10 -3.14
N ILE A 116 -25.72 12.90 -4.20
CA ILE A 116 -26.66 13.99 -4.53
C ILE A 116 -28.04 13.43 -4.85
N LEU A 117 -28.12 12.34 -5.64
CA LEU A 117 -29.38 11.70 -5.97
C LEU A 117 -30.09 11.18 -4.72
N LEU A 118 -29.35 10.51 -3.82
CA LEU A 118 -29.89 10.04 -2.54
C LEU A 118 -30.38 11.20 -1.68
N ALA A 119 -29.64 12.31 -1.61
CA ALA A 119 -30.04 13.50 -0.86
C ALA A 119 -31.33 14.12 -1.42
N LEU A 120 -31.47 14.19 -2.75
CA LEU A 120 -32.69 14.66 -3.40
C LEU A 120 -33.89 13.77 -3.09
N VAL A 121 -33.73 12.44 -3.22
CA VAL A 121 -34.79 11.46 -2.89
C VAL A 121 -35.21 11.57 -1.43
N LEU A 122 -34.25 11.65 -0.51
CA LEU A 122 -34.53 11.83 0.92
C LEU A 122 -35.22 13.16 1.21
N SER A 123 -34.85 14.23 0.51
CA SER A 123 -35.49 15.54 0.66
C SER A 123 -36.94 15.52 0.17
N VAL A 124 -37.20 14.93 -1.00
CA VAL A 124 -38.56 14.76 -1.53
C VAL A 124 -39.38 13.86 -0.62
N ALA A 125 -38.81 12.74 -0.15
CA ALA A 125 -39.48 11.86 0.81
C ALA A 125 -39.84 12.62 2.09
N ARG A 126 -38.90 13.37 2.68
CA ARG A 126 -39.14 14.21 3.86
C ARG A 126 -40.24 15.24 3.61
N MET A 127 -40.24 15.93 2.47
CA MET A 127 -41.31 16.88 2.10
C MET A 127 -42.66 16.18 1.92
N LYS A 128 -42.69 14.96 1.37
CA LYS A 128 -43.91 14.17 1.20
C LYS A 128 -44.46 13.63 2.52
N PHE A 129 -43.59 13.21 3.44
CA PHE A 129 -43.99 12.76 4.77
C PHE A 129 -44.38 13.94 5.68
N ALA A 130 -43.59 15.01 5.74
CA ALA A 130 -43.92 16.21 6.51
C ALA A 130 -45.13 16.98 5.93
N GLY A 131 -45.34 16.93 4.62
CA GLY A 131 -46.51 17.53 3.96
C GLY A 131 -47.82 16.76 4.14
N THR A 132 -47.80 15.58 4.77
CA THR A 132 -49.03 14.86 5.16
C THR A 132 -49.48 15.20 6.58
N ASP A 133 -48.61 15.80 7.41
CA ASP A 133 -48.96 16.25 8.77
C ASP A 133 -49.40 17.73 8.85
N GLU A 134 -49.38 18.50 7.74
CA GLU A 134 -49.74 19.92 7.73
C GLU A 134 -50.76 20.26 6.61
N LEU A 135 -52.05 20.31 6.97
CA LEU A 135 -53.15 20.99 6.26
C LEU A 135 -53.83 21.97 7.25
N PRO A 136 -54.52 23.06 6.83
CA PRO A 136 -54.05 24.43 6.99
C PRO A 136 -54.99 25.27 7.87
N GLY A 137 -54.45 25.99 8.87
CA GLY A 137 -55.21 27.00 9.62
C GLY A 137 -55.06 28.40 8.98
N PRO A 138 -56.14 29.21 8.86
CA PRO A 138 -56.11 30.49 8.16
C PRO A 138 -55.32 31.57 8.93
N ALA A 139 -54.72 32.48 8.15
CA ALA A 139 -53.82 33.58 8.53
C ALA A 139 -54.44 34.60 9.54
N PRO A 140 -53.65 35.53 10.13
CA PRO A 140 -53.15 36.67 9.36
C PRO A 140 -51.71 37.13 9.67
N THR A 141 -51.18 37.84 8.68
CA THR A 141 -50.05 38.77 8.70
C THR A 141 -49.94 39.64 9.96
N GLN A 142 -48.75 39.70 10.57
CA GLN A 142 -48.23 40.94 11.14
C GLN A 142 -46.74 41.11 10.81
N GLN A 143 -46.47 42.12 9.98
CA GLN A 143 -45.24 42.90 10.04
C GLN A 143 -45.15 43.55 11.43
N GLY A 144 -43.99 43.49 12.08
CA GLY A 144 -43.77 44.25 13.32
C GLY A 144 -42.44 43.99 14.02
N SER A 145 -41.45 44.84 13.74
CA SER A 145 -40.38 45.34 14.63
C SER A 145 -39.48 44.35 15.40
N GLN A 146 -38.23 44.26 14.94
CA GLN A 146 -37.01 44.48 15.75
C GLN A 146 -37.27 45.14 17.10
N ILE A 147 -36.92 44.48 18.23
CA ILE A 147 -36.36 45.11 19.45
C ILE A 147 -35.47 44.08 20.18
N ASP A 148 -34.18 44.41 20.25
CA ASP A 148 -33.16 43.90 21.17
C ASP A 148 -33.52 44.13 22.66
N HIS A 149 -32.86 43.39 23.55
CA HIS A 149 -32.80 43.56 25.01
C HIS A 149 -33.94 42.94 25.84
N SER A 150 -33.62 41.91 26.63
CA SER A 150 -33.31 42.04 28.07
C SER A 150 -33.37 40.68 28.78
N PHE A 151 -32.34 40.42 29.57
CA PHE A 151 -32.22 39.30 30.50
C PHE A 151 -33.36 39.29 31.54
N PRO A 152 -33.80 38.10 32.00
CA PRO A 152 -34.30 37.94 33.36
C PRO A 152 -33.25 37.22 34.20
N PHE A 153 -32.62 38.01 35.07
CA PHE A 153 -31.87 37.57 36.23
C PHE A 153 -32.87 37.16 37.33
N LEU A 154 -32.45 36.19 38.15
CA LEU A 154 -32.98 35.78 39.48
C LEU A 154 -34.12 34.75 39.50
N GLU A 155 -33.72 33.49 39.71
CA GLU A 155 -34.32 32.64 40.75
C GLU A 155 -33.29 31.58 41.19
N SER A 156 -32.40 31.94 42.13
CA SER A 156 -31.57 30.97 42.87
C SER A 156 -31.54 31.37 44.34
N LEU A 157 -32.68 31.23 45.01
CA LEU A 157 -32.78 31.15 46.45
C LEU A 157 -32.93 29.67 46.80
N ASN A 158 -31.88 29.05 47.33
CA ASN A 158 -31.86 28.56 48.71
C ASN A 158 -30.62 27.67 48.91
N GLU A 159 -29.62 28.25 49.57
CA GLU A 159 -28.52 27.56 50.24
C GLU A 159 -28.86 27.59 51.74
N VAL A 160 -29.15 26.42 52.33
CA VAL A 160 -28.93 26.09 53.76
C VAL A 160 -28.60 24.61 53.85
#